data_AF-A0A447N939-F1
#
_entry.id   AF-A0A447N939-F1
#
_cell.length_a   1.000
_cell.length_b   1.000
_cell.length_c   1.000
_cell.angle_alpha   90.00
_cell.angle_beta   90.00
_cell.angle_gamma   90.00
#
_symmetry.space_group_name_H-M   'P 1'
#
loop_
_entity.id
_entity.type
_entity.pdbx_description
1 polymer ?
#
loop_
_entity_poly.entity_id
_entity_poly.type
_entity_poly.pdbx_seq_one_letter_code
_entity_poly.pdbx_strand_id
1 'polypeptide(L)'
;MNTFFRLTALAGLLALAGQSFAVEDITRADQIPVLKEETQHATVSERVTSRFTRSHYRQFDLDEAFSAKIFDRYLNLLDYSHNVLLASDVEQFAKRKPCWAMSCARVSWMFFTIFITWRKSAGLNVTSTR
;
A
#
# COMPACT_ATOMS: atom_id res chain seq x y z
N MET A 1 7.60 47.24 41.09
CA MET A 1 7.57 46.58 39.77
C MET A 1 6.60 45.40 39.88
N ASN A 2 5.45 45.46 39.20
CA ASN A 2 4.23 44.73 39.55
C ASN A 2 4.33 43.22 39.31
N THR A 3 4.54 42.46 40.39
CA THR A 3 4.70 40.98 40.39
C THR A 3 3.43 40.26 39.94
N PHE A 4 2.25 40.80 40.25
CA PHE A 4 0.96 40.27 39.80
C PHE A 4 0.83 40.21 38.28
N PHE A 5 1.27 41.26 37.57
CA PHE A 5 1.21 41.29 36.09
C PHE A 5 2.18 40.28 35.45
N ARG A 6 3.34 40.06 36.09
CA ARG A 6 4.32 39.06 35.62
C ARG A 6 3.81 37.63 35.83
N LEU A 7 3.14 37.37 36.95
CA LEU A 7 2.57 36.05 37.26
C LEU A 7 1.41 35.69 36.33
N THR A 8 0.53 36.64 36.01
CA THR A 8 -0.56 36.40 35.06
C THR A 8 -0.04 36.19 33.64
N ALA A 9 1.00 36.92 33.23
CA ALA A 9 1.65 36.72 31.92
C ALA A 9 2.32 35.33 31.81
N LEU A 10 3.00 34.87 32.86
CA LEU A 10 3.62 33.54 32.91
C LEU A 10 2.57 32.42 32.88
N ALA A 11 1.46 32.56 33.62
CA ALA A 11 0.37 31.60 33.60
C ALA A 11 -0.31 31.50 32.23
N GLY A 12 -0.49 32.64 31.54
CA GLY A 12 -1.04 32.66 30.18
C GLY A 12 -0.13 31.98 29.14
N LEU A 13 1.19 32.20 29.24
CA LEU A 13 2.16 31.53 28.38
C LEU A 13 2.22 30.02 28.62
N LEU A 14 2.10 29.57 29.87
CA LEU A 14 2.12 28.15 30.21
C LEU A 14 0.84 27.42 29.74
N ALA A 15 -0.33 28.09 29.80
CA ALA A 15 -1.59 27.53 29.32
C ALA A 15 -1.61 27.33 27.78
N LEU A 16 -0.88 28.16 27.03
CA LEU A 16 -0.77 28.07 25.57
C LEU A 16 0.30 27.07 25.11
N ALA A 17 1.27 26.73 25.95
CA ALA A 17 2.39 25.85 25.60
C ALA A 17 2.08 24.34 25.67
N GLY A 18 0.90 23.94 26.17
CA GLY A 18 0.56 22.54 26.49
C GLY A 18 -0.32 21.79 25.48
N GLN A 19 -0.73 22.40 24.37
CA GLN A 19 -1.62 21.74 23.42
C GLN A 19 -0.81 20.98 22.35
N SER A 20 -0.36 19.77 22.66
CA SER A 20 0.15 18.83 21.66
C SER A 20 -0.99 17.97 21.14
N PHE A 21 -1.50 18.28 19.95
CA PHE A 21 -2.42 17.38 19.24
C PHE A 21 -1.60 16.22 18.65
N ALA A 22 -1.65 15.07 19.29
CA ALA A 22 -1.19 13.83 18.67
C ALA A 22 -2.26 13.37 17.67
N VAL A 23 -1.86 13.10 16.42
CA VAL A 23 -2.72 12.38 15.48
C VAL A 23 -3.08 11.04 16.11
N GLU A 24 -4.36 10.68 16.12
CA GLU A 24 -4.77 9.37 16.64
C GLU A 24 -4.03 8.25 15.93
N ASP A 25 -3.37 7.39 16.70
CA ASP A 25 -2.65 6.26 16.16
C ASP A 25 -3.64 5.27 15.53
N ILE A 26 -3.25 4.66 14.40
CA ILE A 26 -4.08 3.67 13.71
C ILE A 26 -4.03 2.39 14.56
N THR A 27 -5.01 2.25 15.44
CA THR A 27 -5.07 1.14 16.41
C THR A 27 -5.89 -0.04 15.92
N ARG A 28 -6.64 0.12 14.82
CA ARG A 28 -7.51 -0.93 14.27
C ARG A 28 -7.38 -1.08 12.75
N ALA A 29 -7.54 -2.30 12.27
CA ALA A 29 -7.37 -2.65 10.86
C ALA A 29 -8.44 -2.02 9.93
N ASP A 30 -9.58 -1.62 10.48
CA ASP A 30 -10.68 -0.93 9.78
C ASP A 30 -10.43 0.57 9.57
N GLN A 31 -9.55 1.18 10.38
CA GLN A 31 -9.11 2.57 10.21
C GLN A 31 -8.14 2.76 9.04
N ILE A 32 -7.63 1.66 8.47
CA ILE A 32 -6.70 1.70 7.33
C ILE A 32 -7.48 2.09 6.05
N PRO A 33 -7.20 3.26 5.44
CA PRO A 33 -7.96 3.74 4.28
C PRO A 33 -7.77 2.82 3.08
N VAL A 34 -8.87 2.40 2.43
CA VAL A 34 -8.84 1.55 1.24
C VAL A 34 -8.26 2.33 0.07
N LEU A 35 -7.12 1.87 -0.45
CA LEU A 35 -6.45 2.53 -1.56
C LEU A 35 -7.20 2.28 -2.86
N LYS A 36 -7.33 3.32 -3.67
CA LYS A 36 -7.92 3.24 -5.01
C LYS A 36 -6.90 3.73 -6.02
N GLU A 37 -7.00 3.18 -7.22
CA GLU A 37 -6.23 3.66 -8.35
C GLU A 37 -6.61 5.11 -8.69
N GLU A 38 -5.61 5.97 -8.86
CA GLU A 38 -5.78 7.30 -9.42
C GLU A 38 -5.98 7.25 -10.95
N THR A 39 -6.70 8.22 -11.50
CA THR A 39 -7.08 8.26 -12.94
C THR A 39 -5.90 8.15 -13.89
N GLN A 40 -4.72 8.61 -13.48
CA GLN A 40 -3.49 8.60 -14.28
C GLN A 40 -2.81 7.23 -14.36
N HIS A 41 -3.01 6.34 -13.39
CA HIS A 41 -2.29 5.07 -13.33
C HIS A 41 -2.64 4.13 -14.48
N ALA A 42 -3.86 4.17 -15.00
CA ALA A 42 -4.25 3.42 -16.18
C ALA A 42 -3.40 3.82 -17.40
N THR A 43 -3.30 5.12 -17.67
CA THR A 43 -2.50 5.66 -18.78
C THR A 43 -1.00 5.41 -18.59
N VAL A 44 -0.50 5.54 -17.36
CA VAL A 44 0.92 5.27 -17.06
C VAL A 44 1.25 3.80 -17.27
N SER A 45 0.41 2.89 -16.79
CA SER A 45 0.62 1.44 -16.91
C SER A 45 0.66 1.00 -18.38
N GLU A 46 -0.23 1.54 -19.22
CA GLU A 46 -0.22 1.29 -20.66
C GLU A 46 1.09 1.77 -21.32
N ARG A 47 1.52 3.00 -21.02
CA ARG A 47 2.75 3.59 -21.57
C ARG A 47 4.00 2.82 -21.16
N VAL A 48 4.09 2.40 -19.90
CA VAL A 48 5.21 1.61 -19.38
C VAL A 48 5.27 0.27 -20.09
N THR A 49 4.13 -0.42 -20.18
CA THR A 49 4.03 -1.72 -20.87
C THR A 49 4.44 -1.60 -22.33
N SER A 50 3.93 -0.60 -23.05
CA SER A 50 4.25 -0.34 -24.44
C SER A 50 5.75 -0.11 -24.67
N ARG A 51 6.41 0.65 -23.78
CA ARG A 51 7.87 0.85 -23.86
C ARG A 51 8.65 -0.43 -23.57
N PHE A 52 8.24 -1.21 -22.57
CA PHE A 52 8.93 -2.45 -22.24
C PHE A 52 8.79 -3.53 -23.32
N THR A 53 7.65 -3.65 -23.98
CA THR A 53 7.48 -4.65 -25.04
C THR A 53 8.11 -4.23 -26.36
N ARG A 54 8.18 -2.92 -26.67
CA ARG A 54 8.64 -2.43 -27.98
C ARG A 54 10.08 -1.97 -28.04
N SER A 55 10.63 -1.46 -26.94
CA SER A 55 11.93 -0.76 -26.95
C SER A 55 12.96 -1.37 -25.99
N HIS A 56 12.64 -2.47 -25.31
CA HIS A 56 13.57 -3.12 -24.40
C HIS A 56 14.57 -4.00 -25.18
N TYR A 57 15.83 -4.03 -24.75
CA TYR A 57 16.90 -4.79 -25.41
C TYR A 57 16.57 -6.30 -25.48
N ARG A 58 16.06 -6.85 -24.38
CA ARG A 58 15.53 -8.21 -24.35
C ARG A 58 14.18 -8.23 -25.08
N GLN A 59 14.11 -8.99 -26.16
CA GLN A 59 12.84 -9.33 -26.80
C GLN A 59 12.11 -10.37 -25.94
N PHE A 60 10.89 -10.05 -25.53
CA PHE A 60 10.00 -10.96 -24.82
C PHE A 60 8.57 -10.62 -25.19
N ASP A 61 7.72 -11.64 -25.21
CA ASP A 61 6.28 -11.47 -25.36
C ASP A 61 5.63 -11.43 -23.98
N LEU A 62 4.63 -10.56 -23.83
CA LEU A 62 3.83 -10.47 -22.61
C LEU A 62 2.70 -11.50 -22.65
N ASP A 63 3.08 -12.77 -22.58
CA ASP A 63 2.18 -13.93 -22.60
C ASP A 63 1.71 -14.34 -21.19
N GLU A 64 0.90 -15.40 -21.11
CA GLU A 64 0.39 -15.95 -19.86
C GLU A 64 1.51 -16.47 -18.93
N ALA A 65 2.56 -17.05 -19.51
CA ALA A 65 3.68 -17.60 -18.76
C ALA A 65 4.55 -16.49 -18.15
N PHE A 66 4.73 -15.38 -18.86
CA PHE A 66 5.45 -14.21 -18.38
C PHE A 66 4.64 -13.46 -17.31
N SER A 67 3.32 -13.35 -17.49
CA SER A 67 2.45 -12.71 -16.51
C SER A 67 2.41 -13.48 -15.18
N ALA A 68 2.42 -14.83 -15.22
CA ALA A 68 2.56 -15.66 -14.02
C ALA A 68 3.87 -15.37 -13.27
N LYS A 69 4.98 -15.17 -13.98
CA LYS A 69 6.27 -14.79 -13.37
C LYS A 69 6.24 -13.39 -12.75
N ILE A 70 5.52 -12.44 -13.35
CA ILE A 70 5.30 -11.11 -12.75
C ILE A 70 4.50 -11.24 -11.46
N PHE A 71 3.45 -12.07 -11.46
CA PHE A 71 2.62 -12.30 -10.28
C PHE A 71 3.43 -12.90 -9.12
N ASP A 72 4.18 -13.97 -9.38
CA ASP A 72 5.00 -14.61 -8.33
C ASP A 72 6.07 -13.64 -7.80
N ARG A 73 6.67 -12.83 -8.69
CA ARG A 73 7.59 -11.75 -8.28
C ARG A 73 6.88 -10.72 -7.41
N TYR A 74 5.69 -10.27 -7.80
CA TYR A 74 4.94 -9.27 -7.05
C TYR A 74 4.60 -9.75 -5.63
N LEU A 75 4.18 -11.01 -5.48
CA LEU A 75 3.95 -11.61 -4.17
C LEU A 75 5.22 -11.63 -3.31
N ASN A 76 6.38 -11.96 -3.91
CA ASN A 76 7.65 -11.96 -3.19
C ASN A 76 8.14 -10.55 -2.81
N LEU A 77 7.79 -9.52 -3.58
CA LEU A 77 8.05 -8.12 -3.18
C LEU A 77 7.17 -7.71 -1.99
N LEU A 78 5.95 -8.23 -1.94
CA LEU A 78 4.96 -7.87 -0.93
C LEU A 78 5.20 -8.60 0.39
N ASP A 79 5.46 -9.90 0.34
CA ASP A 79 5.73 -10.75 1.50
C ASP A 79 6.98 -11.60 1.25
N TYR A 80 8.15 -10.98 1.35
CA TYR A 80 9.44 -11.67 1.16
C TYR A 80 9.66 -12.82 2.15
N SER A 81 9.16 -12.66 3.38
CA SER A 81 9.31 -13.65 4.45
C SER A 81 8.23 -14.74 4.46
N HIS A 82 7.22 -14.62 3.61
CA HIS A 82 6.06 -15.53 3.52
C HIS A 82 5.35 -15.78 4.87
N ASN A 83 5.20 -14.74 5.69
CA ASN A 83 4.65 -14.84 7.05
C ASN A 83 3.38 -13.99 7.25
N VAL A 84 2.96 -13.24 6.24
CA VAL A 84 1.86 -12.28 6.36
C VAL A 84 0.60 -12.79 5.64
N LEU A 85 0.75 -13.31 4.42
CA LEU A 85 -0.38 -13.81 3.64
C LEU A 85 -0.70 -15.26 3.95
N LEU A 86 -1.99 -15.58 4.01
CA LEU A 86 -2.46 -16.96 4.13
C LEU A 86 -2.37 -17.69 2.79
N ALA A 87 -2.18 -19.01 2.83
CA ALA A 87 -2.20 -19.85 1.64
C ALA A 87 -3.53 -19.72 0.85
N SER A 88 -4.66 -19.57 1.55
CA SER A 88 -5.98 -19.35 0.95
C SER A 88 -6.05 -18.05 0.14
N ASP A 89 -5.39 -17.00 0.59
CA ASP A 89 -5.38 -15.70 -0.09
C ASP A 89 -4.54 -15.80 -1.37
N VAL A 90 -3.38 -16.45 -1.27
CA VAL A 90 -2.52 -16.72 -2.43
C VAL A 90 -3.26 -17.56 -3.48
N GLU A 91 -3.99 -18.60 -3.07
CA GLU A 91 -4.80 -19.43 -3.99
C GLU A 91 -5.94 -18.62 -4.64
N GLN A 92 -6.58 -17.72 -3.90
CA GLN A 92 -7.62 -16.85 -4.43
C GLN A 92 -7.08 -15.94 -5.54
N PHE A 93 -5.87 -15.40 -5.36
CA PHE A 93 -5.21 -14.56 -6.35
C PHE A 93 -4.62 -15.39 -7.50
N ALA A 94 -4.15 -16.60 -7.22
CA ALA A 94 -3.56 -17.52 -8.21
C ALA A 94 -4.55 -17.89 -9.34
N LYS A 95 -5.85 -17.99 -9.04
CA LYS A 95 -6.90 -18.24 -10.03
C LYS A 95 -6.98 -17.18 -11.13
N ARG A 96 -6.39 -16.00 -10.90
CA ARG A 96 -6.40 -14.87 -11.84
C ARG A 96 -5.02 -14.59 -12.48
N LYS A 97 -4.02 -15.45 -12.25
CA LYS A 97 -2.72 -15.42 -12.96
C LYS A 97 -2.84 -15.23 -14.48
N PRO A 98 -3.75 -15.92 -15.21
CA PRO A 98 -3.80 -15.78 -16.66
C PRO A 98 -4.12 -14.36 -17.17
N CYS A 99 -4.91 -13.58 -16.41
CA CYS A 99 -5.29 -12.23 -16.80
C CYS A 99 -4.38 -11.13 -16.21
N TRP A 100 -3.24 -11.50 -15.63
CA TRP A 100 -2.29 -10.57 -15.01
C TRP A 100 -1.45 -9.78 -16.03
N ALA A 101 -1.51 -10.15 -17.32
CA ALA A 101 -0.87 -9.37 -18.37
C ALA A 101 -1.49 -7.97 -18.44
N MET A 102 -0.65 -6.93 -18.47
CA MET A 102 -1.02 -5.50 -18.47
C MET A 102 -1.96 -5.07 -19.62
N SER A 103 -2.31 -5.96 -20.54
CA SER A 103 -3.30 -5.74 -21.61
C SER A 103 -4.75 -5.88 -21.14
N CYS A 104 -5.02 -6.49 -19.98
CA CYS A 104 -6.37 -6.55 -19.44
C CYS A 104 -6.67 -5.24 -18.69
N ALA A 105 -7.69 -4.48 -19.10
CA ALA A 105 -8.07 -3.18 -18.52
C ALA A 105 -8.45 -3.20 -17.01
N ARG A 106 -8.28 -4.33 -16.33
CA ARG A 106 -8.59 -4.57 -14.91
C ARG A 106 -7.35 -4.94 -14.08
N VAL A 107 -6.14 -4.81 -14.63
CA VAL A 107 -4.90 -5.25 -13.97
C VAL A 107 -4.57 -4.39 -12.75
N SER A 108 -4.71 -3.07 -12.84
CA SER A 108 -4.39 -2.17 -11.71
C SER A 108 -5.23 -2.48 -10.46
N TRP A 109 -6.54 -2.70 -10.62
CA TRP A 109 -7.43 -3.08 -9.51
C TRP A 109 -6.97 -4.34 -8.76
N MET A 110 -6.31 -5.28 -9.44
CA MET A 110 -5.84 -6.52 -8.81
C MET A 110 -4.59 -6.30 -7.96
N PHE A 111 -3.62 -5.52 -8.44
CA PHE A 111 -2.44 -5.15 -7.64
C PHE A 111 -2.85 -4.47 -6.32
N PHE A 112 -3.80 -3.52 -6.40
CA PHE A 112 -4.36 -2.83 -5.23
C PHE A 112 -5.09 -3.79 -4.28
N THR A 113 -5.89 -4.72 -4.80
CA THR A 113 -6.62 -5.68 -3.95
C THR A 113 -5.66 -6.54 -3.13
N ILE A 114 -4.62 -7.10 -3.76
CA ILE A 114 -3.61 -7.91 -3.05
C ILE A 114 -2.87 -7.05 -2.02
N PHE A 115 -2.49 -5.83 -2.40
CA PHE A 115 -1.81 -4.91 -1.49
C PHE A 115 -2.66 -4.55 -0.26
N ILE A 116 -3.96 -4.32 -0.45
CA ILE A 116 -4.90 -4.06 0.63
C ILE A 116 -5.03 -5.27 1.56
N THR A 117 -5.18 -6.48 0.99
CA THR A 117 -5.25 -7.73 1.78
C THR A 117 -3.97 -7.94 2.59
N TRP A 118 -2.81 -7.77 1.97
CA TRP A 118 -1.52 -7.84 2.66
C TRP A 118 -1.41 -6.80 3.77
N ARG A 119 -1.77 -5.54 3.50
CA ARG A 119 -1.68 -4.46 4.49
C ARG A 119 -2.57 -4.70 5.70
N LYS A 120 -3.78 -5.25 5.49
CA LYS A 120 -4.66 -5.66 6.60
C LYS A 120 -4.03 -6.79 7.41
N SER A 121 -3.51 -7.81 6.75
CA SER A 121 -2.89 -8.97 7.40
C SER A 121 -1.61 -8.59 8.15
N ALA A 122 -0.80 -7.68 7.58
CA ALA A 122 0.39 -7.11 8.21
C ALA A 122 0.03 -6.31 9.46
N GLY A 123 -1.00 -5.46 9.38
CA GLY A 123 -1.49 -4.70 10.53
C GLY A 123 -1.97 -5.60 11.67
N LEU A 124 -2.70 -6.67 11.34
CA LEU A 124 -3.15 -7.66 12.32
C LEU A 124 -1.97 -8.40 12.99
N ASN A 125 -0.94 -8.75 12.23
CA ASN A 125 0.23 -9.46 12.77
C ASN A 125 1.01 -8.60 13.78
N VAL A 126 1.17 -7.30 13.50
CA VAL A 126 1.81 -6.33 14.41
C VAL A 126 1.00 -6.14 15.70
N THR A 127 -0.33 -6.11 15.62
CA THR A 127 -1.17 -6.01 16.82
C THR A 127 -1.20 -7.29 17.67
N SER A 128 -0.97 -8.45 17.05
CA SER A 128 -0.94 -9.75 17.75
C SER A 128 0.38 -10.03 18.47
N THR A 129 1.47 -9.36 18.07
CA THR A 129 2.79 -9.52 18.70
C THR A 129 3.06 -8.51 19.82
N ARG A 130 2.12 -7.59 20.08
CA ARG A 130 2.22 -6.56 21.12
C ARG A 130 1.46 -6.95 22.39
#